data_AF-A0A1Q7T592-F1
#
_entry.id   AF-A0A1Q7T592-F1
#
_cell.length_a   1.000
_cell.length_b   1.000
_cell.length_c   1.000
_cell.angle_alpha   90.00
_cell.angle_beta   90.00
_cell.angle_gamma   90.00
#
_symmetry.space_group_name_H-M   'P 1'
#
loop_
_entity.id
_entity.type
_entity.pdbx_description
1 polymer ?
#
loop_
_entity_poly.entity_id
_entity_poly.type
_entity_poly.pdbx_seq_one_letter_code
_entity_poly.pdbx_strand_id
1 'polypeptide(L)'
;MVPLPSLITSATLSFYYWPATNDSSSYGWQEADILNSSGQVIQQLFQKTTTNRTWIQLSFDLSKYAGQAIGIQFLDHEDSNGFSYDAYMYVDDVPLTAH
;
A
#
# COMPACT_ATOMS: atom_id res chain seq x y z
N MET A 1 -6.22 11.93 -5.26
CA MET A 1 -7.38 11.03 -5.43
C MET A 1 -7.48 10.63 -6.89
N VAL A 2 -7.79 9.37 -7.17
CA VAL A 2 -8.03 8.82 -8.50
C VAL A 2 -9.52 8.46 -8.60
N PRO A 3 -10.29 9.06 -9.51
CA PRO A 3 -11.69 8.73 -9.70
C PRO A 3 -11.84 7.38 -10.41
N LEU A 4 -12.67 6.49 -9.88
CA LEU A 4 -13.11 5.27 -10.54
C LEU A 4 -14.51 5.48 -11.15
N PRO A 5 -14.71 5.27 -12.46
CA PRO A 5 -16.02 5.42 -13.07
C PRO A 5 -17.04 4.47 -12.43
N SER A 6 -18.32 4.86 -12.40
CA SER A 6 -19.39 4.09 -11.73
C SER A 6 -19.84 2.84 -12.49
N LEU A 7 -19.56 2.76 -13.79
CA LEU A 7 -19.97 1.65 -14.65
C LEU A 7 -18.86 0.61 -14.89
N ILE A 8 -17.76 0.70 -14.14
CA ILE A 8 -16.70 -0.33 -14.23
C ILE A 8 -17.19 -1.61 -13.57
N THR A 9 -16.84 -2.73 -14.20
CA THR A 9 -17.10 -4.08 -13.70
C THR A 9 -15.89 -4.65 -12.98
N SER A 10 -14.71 -4.10 -13.23
CA SER A 10 -13.48 -4.47 -12.55
C SER A 10 -12.57 -3.27 -12.30
N ALA A 11 -11.86 -3.30 -11.17
CA ALA A 11 -10.72 -2.44 -10.91
C ALA A 11 -9.62 -3.24 -10.20
N THR A 12 -8.38 -3.13 -10.66
CA THR A 12 -7.25 -3.84 -10.07
C THR A 12 -6.08 -2.88 -9.89
N LEU A 13 -5.61 -2.78 -8.66
CA LEU A 13 -4.33 -2.16 -8.33
C LEU A 13 -3.28 -3.27 -8.28
N SER A 14 -2.18 -3.07 -8.99
CA SER A 14 -0.96 -3.86 -8.75
C SER A 14 0.23 -2.95 -8.57
N PHE A 15 1.25 -3.45 -7.88
CA PHE A 15 2.52 -2.76 -7.71
C PHE A 15 3.62 -3.75 -7.35
N TYR A 16 4.86 -3.36 -7.62
CA TYR A 16 6.03 -4.00 -7.04
C TYR A 16 6.47 -3.22 -5.81
N TYR A 17 6.84 -3.93 -4.75
CA TYR A 17 7.54 -3.34 -3.60
C TYR A 17 8.80 -4.14 -3.27
N TRP A 18 9.83 -3.43 -2.82
CA TRP A 18 11.09 -3.98 -2.32
C TRP A 18 11.22 -3.57 -0.86
N PRO A 19 10.99 -4.47 0.10
CA PRO A 19 11.00 -4.13 1.51
C PRO A 19 12.35 -4.41 2.17
N ALA A 20 12.72 -3.54 3.10
CA ALA A 20 13.81 -3.77 4.03
C ALA A 20 13.50 -3.18 5.40
N THR A 21 13.96 -3.90 6.41
CA THR A 21 13.98 -3.45 7.80
C THR A 21 15.06 -4.20 8.55
N ASN A 22 15.61 -3.60 9.59
CA ASN A 22 16.38 -4.26 10.62
C ASN A 22 15.55 -4.55 11.89
N ASP A 23 14.26 -4.18 11.88
CA ASP A 23 13.31 -4.45 12.95
C ASP A 23 12.68 -5.84 12.74
N SER A 24 12.73 -6.66 13.78
CA SER A 24 12.08 -7.98 13.82
C SER A 24 10.86 -8.01 14.73
N SER A 25 10.47 -6.86 15.28
CA SER A 25 9.31 -6.67 16.14
C SER A 25 8.07 -6.28 15.33
N SER A 26 6.99 -5.90 16.02
CA SER A 26 5.79 -5.32 15.40
C SER A 26 5.81 -3.78 15.36
N TYR A 27 6.95 -3.15 15.67
CA TYR A 27 7.08 -1.69 15.80
C TYR A 27 7.57 -0.99 14.53
N GLY A 28 8.09 -1.73 13.56
CA GLY A 28 8.40 -1.24 12.21
C GLY A 28 7.65 -2.05 11.15
N TRP A 29 7.09 -1.41 10.12
CA TRP A 29 6.41 -2.12 9.03
C TRP A 29 6.36 -1.34 7.73
N GLN A 30 6.06 -2.04 6.64
CA GLN A 30 5.65 -1.51 5.35
C GLN A 30 4.16 -1.77 5.14
N GLU A 31 3.44 -0.80 4.58
CA GLU A 31 2.01 -0.90 4.30
C GLU A 31 1.58 -0.19 3.02
N ALA A 32 0.39 -0.59 2.54
CA ALA A 32 -0.35 0.19 1.56
C ALA A 32 -1.83 0.23 1.90
N ASP A 33 -2.44 1.39 1.68
CA ASP A 33 -3.80 1.70 2.10
C ASP A 33 -4.62 2.37 1.00
N ILE A 34 -5.94 2.18 1.09
CA ILE A 34 -6.92 2.96 0.35
C ILE A 34 -7.43 4.08 1.25
N LEU A 35 -7.39 5.31 0.73
CA LEU A 35 -7.88 6.51 1.41
C LEU A 35 -9.20 7.01 0.81
N ASN A 36 -10.04 7.64 1.62
CA ASN A 36 -11.15 8.47 1.16
C ASN A 36 -10.71 9.91 0.82
N SER A 37 -11.64 10.75 0.35
CA SER A 37 -11.36 12.14 -0.04
C SER A 37 -10.92 13.06 1.10
N SER A 38 -11.16 12.65 2.35
CA SER A 38 -10.72 13.36 3.55
C SER A 38 -9.34 12.90 4.04
N GLY A 39 -8.69 11.98 3.31
CA GLY A 39 -7.39 11.41 3.68
C GLY A 39 -7.46 10.33 4.75
N GLN A 40 -8.66 9.83 5.09
CA GLN A 40 -8.80 8.75 6.06
C GLN A 40 -8.60 7.39 5.40
N VAL A 41 -7.85 6.51 6.05
CA VAL A 41 -7.73 5.10 5.66
C VAL A 41 -9.09 4.43 5.77
N ILE A 42 -9.56 3.86 4.66
CA ILE A 42 -10.82 3.09 4.57
C ILE A 42 -10.59 1.60 4.28
N GLN A 43 -9.37 1.21 3.91
CA GLN A 43 -8.93 -0.17 3.84
C GLN A 43 -7.41 -0.25 3.86
N GLN A 44 -6.87 -1.11 4.72
CA GLN A 44 -5.48 -1.56 4.64
C GLN A 44 -5.37 -2.75 3.68
N LEU A 45 -4.53 -2.62 2.65
CA LEU A 45 -4.31 -3.67 1.65
C LEU A 45 -3.31 -4.70 2.15
N PHE A 46 -2.22 -4.23 2.77
CA PHE A 46 -1.28 -5.08 3.49
C PHE A 46 -0.54 -4.28 4.56
N GLN A 47 -0.04 -5.01 5.56
CA GLN A 47 0.93 -4.54 6.52
C GLN A 47 1.89 -5.69 6.82
N LYS A 48 3.19 -5.47 6.65
CA LYS A 48 4.20 -6.48 6.95
C LYS A 48 5.50 -5.86 7.45
N THR A 49 6.16 -6.57 8.36
CA THR A 49 7.54 -6.29 8.77
C THR A 49 8.44 -7.28 8.06
N THR A 50 9.10 -6.86 6.97
CA THR A 50 9.88 -7.81 6.15
C THR A 50 11.18 -7.23 5.63
N THR A 51 12.20 -8.07 5.54
CA THR A 51 13.51 -7.74 4.97
C THR A 51 13.86 -8.67 3.82
N ASN A 52 12.86 -8.93 2.96
CA ASN A 52 13.03 -9.83 1.80
C ASN A 52 14.11 -9.35 0.84
N ARG A 53 14.29 -8.02 0.70
CA ARG A 53 15.30 -7.43 -0.18
C ARG A 53 15.24 -7.95 -1.63
N THR A 54 14.03 -8.21 -2.09
CA THR A 54 13.71 -8.56 -3.48
C THR A 54 12.41 -7.88 -3.88
N TRP A 55 12.23 -7.61 -5.17
CA TRP A 55 10.98 -7.11 -5.70
C TRP A 55 9.89 -8.17 -5.58
N ILE A 56 8.77 -7.79 -4.97
CA ILE A 56 7.58 -8.63 -4.78
C ILE A 56 6.40 -7.91 -5.40
N GLN A 57 5.67 -8.59 -6.27
CA GLN A 57 4.44 -8.04 -6.86
C GLN A 57 3.25 -8.33 -5.95
N LEU A 58 2.43 -7.32 -5.67
CA LEU A 58 1.12 -7.46 -5.04
C LEU A 58 0.02 -6.98 -6.00
N SER A 59 -1.16 -7.58 -5.86
CA SER A 59 -2.33 -7.26 -6.68
C SER A 59 -3.59 -7.33 -5.82
N PHE A 60 -4.45 -6.32 -5.94
CA PHE A 60 -5.67 -6.16 -5.15
C PHE A 60 -6.85 -5.77 -6.02
N ASP A 61 -7.98 -6.44 -5.80
CA ASP A 61 -9.26 -6.09 -6.41
C ASP A 61 -9.88 -4.89 -5.67
N LEU A 62 -10.11 -3.81 -6.41
CA LEU A 62 -10.68 -2.56 -5.95
C LEU A 62 -12.07 -2.30 -6.54
N SER A 63 -12.70 -3.28 -7.18
CA SER A 63 -13.99 -3.13 -7.88
C SER A 63 -15.12 -2.60 -6.97
N LYS A 64 -15.05 -2.89 -5.66
CA LYS A 64 -15.99 -2.35 -4.67
C LYS A 64 -15.97 -0.82 -4.52
N TYR A 65 -14.96 -0.15 -5.07
CA TYR A 65 -14.82 1.31 -5.10
C TYR A 65 -15.32 1.94 -6.41
N ALA A 66 -15.98 1.19 -7.29
CA ALA A 66 -16.63 1.74 -8.48
C ALA A 66 -17.52 2.96 -8.12
N GLY A 67 -17.37 4.04 -8.88
CA GLY A 67 -18.09 5.29 -8.66
C GLY A 67 -17.55 6.17 -7.53
N GLN A 68 -16.44 5.79 -6.88
CA GLN A 68 -15.79 6.57 -5.84
C GLN A 68 -14.45 7.14 -6.32
N ALA A 69 -14.00 8.23 -5.70
CA ALA A 69 -12.61 8.66 -5.81
C ALA A 69 -11.82 8.12 -4.62
N ILE A 70 -10.71 7.44 -4.90
CA ILE A 70 -9.87 6.80 -3.88
C ILE A 70 -8.44 7.36 -3.88
N GLY A 71 -7.78 7.36 -2.73
CA GLY A 71 -6.33 7.58 -2.61
C GLY A 71 -5.63 6.24 -2.45
N ILE A 72 -4.38 6.16 -2.90
CA ILE A 72 -3.49 5.03 -2.61
C ILE A 72 -2.33 5.61 -1.82
N GLN A 73 -2.11 5.07 -0.63
CA GLN A 73 -0.97 5.41 0.22
C GLN A 73 -0.02 4.23 0.25
N PHE A 74 1.27 4.53 0.12
CA PHE A 74 2.38 3.63 0.42
C PHE A 74 3.10 4.25 1.61
N LEU A 75 3.25 3.50 2.70
CA LEU A 75 3.81 4.01 3.93
C LEU A 75 4.75 2.99 4.55
N ASP A 76 5.83 3.49 5.14
CA ASP A 76 6.60 2.78 6.13
C ASP A 76 6.43 3.44 7.49
N HIS A 77 6.40 2.61 8.53
CA HIS A 77 6.30 3.04 9.90
C HIS A 77 7.53 2.57 10.66
N GLU A 78 8.03 3.45 11.52
CA GLU A 78 9.20 3.23 12.35
C GLU A 78 8.89 3.74 13.76
N ASP A 79 8.75 2.84 14.73
CA ASP A 79 8.81 3.19 16.15
C ASP A 79 10.15 2.70 16.72
N SER A 80 11.12 3.62 16.71
CA SER A 80 12.47 3.29 17.09
C SER A 80 12.71 3.31 18.60
N ASN A 81 11.84 3.93 19.41
CA ASN A 81 12.03 4.18 20.85
C ASN A 81 13.49 4.54 21.25
N GLY A 82 14.20 5.30 20.41
CA GLY A 82 15.59 5.71 20.62
C GLY A 82 16.67 4.71 20.18
N PHE A 83 16.29 3.56 19.63
CA PHE A 83 17.18 2.61 18.94
C PHE A 83 17.34 2.98 17.46
N SER A 84 18.24 2.29 16.76
CA SER A 84 18.45 2.49 15.31
C SER A 84 17.66 1.48 14.49
N TYR A 85 16.33 1.50 14.64
CA TYR A 85 15.45 0.70 13.77
C TYR A 85 15.13 1.46 12.48
N ASP A 86 15.17 0.76 11.35
CA ASP A 86 14.76 1.26 10.04
C ASP A 86 13.66 0.36 9.45
N ALA A 87 12.70 0.95 8.76
CA ALA A 87 11.74 0.22 7.95
C ALA A 87 11.45 1.07 6.71
N TYR A 88 11.69 0.51 5.53
CA TYR A 88 11.45 1.23 4.29
C TYR A 88 11.04 0.28 3.18
N MET A 89 10.51 0.86 2.12
CA MET A 89 10.32 0.17 0.86
C MET A 89 10.62 1.06 -0.34
N TYR A 90 11.08 0.44 -1.41
CA TYR A 90 10.94 1.01 -2.75
C TYR A 90 9.66 0.49 -3.38
N VAL A 91 8.99 1.32 -4.17
CA VAL A 91 7.76 0.99 -4.88
C VAL A 91 7.95 1.31 -6.35
N ASP A 92 7.54 0.40 -7.23
CA ASP A 92 7.65 0.58 -8.68
C ASP A 92 6.45 -0.05 -9.41
N ASP A 93 6.26 0.34 -10.67
CA ASP A 93 5.25 -0.19 -11.59
C ASP A 93 3.85 -0.28 -10.96
N VAL A 94 3.20 0.87 -10.74
CA VAL A 94 1.92 0.99 -10.00
C VAL A 94 0.72 1.25 -10.93
N PRO A 95 0.28 0.29 -11.77
CA PRO A 95 -0.92 0.48 -12.57
C PRO A 95 -2.18 0.27 -11.71
N LEU A 96 -3.12 1.20 -11.87
CA LEU A 96 -4.52 1.01 -11.51
C LEU A 96 -5.32 0.85 -12.81
N THR A 97 -5.77 -0.36 -13.10
CA THR A 97 -6.52 -0.67 -14.32
C THR A 97 -7.99 -0.85 -13.98
N ALA A 98 -8.88 -0.30 -14.80
CA ALA A 98 -10.32 -0.42 -14.62
C ALA A 98 -11.01 -0.67 -15.97
N HIS A 99 -12.01 -1.55 -15.97
CA HIS A 99 -12.79 -1.95 -17.16
C HIS A 99 -14.29 -2.00 -16.86
#